data_AF-A0A932KGL0-F1
#
_entry.id   AF-A0A932KGL0-F1
#
_cell.length_a   1.000
_cell.length_b   1.000
_cell.length_c   1.000
_cell.angle_alpha   90.00
_cell.angle_beta   90.00
_cell.angle_gamma   90.00
#
_symmetry.space_group_name_H-M   'P 1'
#
loop_
_entity.id
_entity.type
_entity.pdbx_description
1 polymer ?
#
loop_
_entity_poly.entity_id
_entity_poly.type
_entity_poly.pdbx_seq_one_letter_code
_entity_poly.pdbx_strand_id
1 'polypeptide(L)' 'MAERGDAWAWDLDEAAEVLVSSRYSIALTGAGVSVESGVPPFRGPGGLWAKHGEAPLDGY' A
#
# COMPACT_ATOMS: atom_id res chain seq x y z
N MET A 1 27.51 -7.66 -16.49
CA MET A 1 26.34 -6.99 -17.09
C MET A 1 25.14 -7.36 -16.23
N ALA A 2 24.67 -6.43 -15.39
CA ALA A 2 23.63 -6.70 -14.40
C ALA A 2 22.32 -7.13 -15.06
N GLU A 3 22.01 -8.42 -14.98
CA GLU A 3 20.71 -8.96 -15.37
C GLU A 3 19.76 -8.78 -14.18
N ARG A 4 18.50 -8.43 -14.46
CA ARG A 4 17.47 -8.02 -13.50
C ARG A 4 17.09 -9.18 -12.56
N GLY A 5 17.95 -9.54 -11.62
CA GLY A 5 17.62 -10.42 -10.51
C GLY A 5 16.59 -9.73 -9.63
N ASP A 6 15.50 -10.43 -9.33
CA ASP A 6 15.02 -10.82 -7.99
C ASP A 6 14.98 -9.75 -6.87
N ALA A 7 15.27 -8.49 -7.15
CA ALA A 7 15.47 -7.41 -6.18
C ALA A 7 14.15 -6.88 -5.59
N TRP A 8 13.01 -7.45 -5.99
CA TRP A 8 11.66 -7.05 -5.59
C TRP A 8 10.74 -8.26 -5.37
N ALA A 9 11.29 -9.48 -5.32
CA ALA A 9 10.53 -10.62 -4.85
C ALA A 9 10.37 -10.42 -3.34
N TRP A 10 9.26 -9.80 -2.96
CA TRP A 10 8.79 -9.88 -1.59
C TRP A 10 8.79 -11.35 -1.23
N ASP A 11 9.64 -11.74 -0.28
CA ASP A 11 9.67 -13.10 0.18
C ASP A 11 8.40 -13.31 1.04
N LEU A 12 7.37 -13.86 0.39
CA LEU A 12 6.11 -14.16 1.03
C LEU A 12 6.30 -15.23 2.12
N ASP A 13 7.30 -16.10 1.97
CA ASP A 13 7.62 -17.11 2.97
C ASP A 13 8.24 -16.44 4.21
N GLU A 14 9.16 -15.49 4.02
CA GLU A 14 9.71 -14.66 5.12
C GLU A 14 8.60 -13.85 5.82
N ALA A 15 7.73 -13.19 5.05
CA ALA A 15 6.61 -12.43 5.62
C ALA A 15 5.63 -13.32 6.42
N ALA A 16 5.34 -14.52 5.92
CA ALA A 16 4.50 -15.50 6.62
C ALA A 16 5.17 -15.99 7.91
N GLU A 17 6.47 -16.27 7.89
CA GLU A 17 7.23 -16.68 9.07
C GLU A 17 7.21 -15.60 10.16
N VAL A 18 7.43 -14.35 9.77
CA VAL A 18 7.35 -13.19 10.69
C VAL A 18 5.94 -13.06 11.29
N LEU A 19 4.89 -13.23 10.48
CA LEU A 19 3.50 -13.16 10.95
C LEU A 19 3.16 -14.28 11.94
N VAL A 20 3.58 -15.52 11.67
CA VAL A 20 3.29 -16.70 12.51
C VAL A 20 4.07 -16.66 13.83
N SER A 21 5.31 -16.16 13.81
CA SER A 21 6.16 -16.09 15.01
C SER A 21 5.85 -14.89 15.93
N SER A 22 5.09 -13.91 15.44
CA SER A 22 4.76 -12.69 16.19
C SER A 22 3.75 -12.94 17.31
N ARG A 23 4.03 -12.40 18.51
CA ARG A 23 3.05 -12.37 19.62
C ARG A 23 1.89 -11.40 19.38
N TYR A 24 2.15 -10.32 18.66
CA TYR A 24 1.18 -9.26 18.35
C TYR A 24 1.44 -8.72 16.94
N SER A 25 0.47 -8.88 16.05
CA SER A 25 0.55 -8.43 14.67
C SER A 25 -0.42 -7.27 14.43
N ILE A 26 0.07 -6.19 13.82
CA ILE A 26 -0.72 -5.00 13.48
C ILE A 26 -0.56 -4.73 11.99
N ALA A 27 -1.67 -4.65 11.26
CA ALA A 27 -1.69 -4.26 9.86
C ALA A 27 -2.12 -2.79 9.73
N LEU A 28 -1.23 -1.96 9.21
CA LEU A 28 -1.55 -0.59 8.83
C LEU A 28 -1.95 -0.59 7.36
N THR A 29 -3.20 -0.25 7.07
CA THR A 29 -3.73 -0.22 5.71
C THR A 29 -4.08 1.21 5.31
N GLY A 30 -3.97 1.50 4.02
CA GLY A 30 -4.44 2.74 3.41
C GLY A 30 -5.51 2.45 2.36
N ALA A 31 -6.05 3.50 1.75
CA ALA A 31 -7.11 3.39 0.73
C ALA A 31 -6.77 2.48 -0.46
N GLY A 32 -5.47 2.24 -0.72
CA GLY A 32 -4.99 1.35 -1.78
C GLY A 32 -5.55 -0.07 -1.70
N VAL A 33 -5.82 -0.60 -0.51
CA VAL A 33 -6.35 -1.96 -0.34
C VAL A 33 -7.77 -2.12 -0.91
N SER A 34 -8.50 -1.02 -1.12
CA SER A 34 -9.89 -1.02 -1.58
C SER A 34 -10.03 -0.71 -3.08
N VAL A 35 -8.93 -0.50 -3.80
CA VAL A 35 -8.98 -0.14 -5.24
C VAL A 35 -9.64 -1.24 -6.07
N GLU A 36 -9.30 -2.49 -5.80
CA GLU A 36 -9.82 -3.66 -6.52
C GLU A 36 -11.31 -3.92 -6.27
N SER A 37 -11.88 -3.36 -5.20
CA SER A 37 -13.33 -3.39 -4.94
C SER A 37 -14.10 -2.20 -5.52
N GLY A 38 -13.42 -1.33 -6.29
CA GLY A 38 -14.01 -0.19 -6.96
C GLY A 38 -14.05 1.10 -6.12
N VAL A 39 -13.46 1.10 -4.93
CA VAL A 39 -13.32 2.32 -4.11
C VAL A 39 -12.03 3.04 -4.51
N PRO A 40 -12.11 4.27 -5.05
CA PRO A 40 -10.92 4.98 -5.53
C PRO A 40 -10.00 5.39 -4.37
N PRO A 41 -8.67 5.43 -4.58
CA PRO A 41 -7.74 5.91 -3.57
C PRO A 41 -7.76 7.44 -3.51
N PHE A 42 -7.13 8.04 -2.49
CA PHE A 42 -6.97 9.50 -2.44
C PHE A 42 -5.86 9.99 -3.38
N ARG A 43 -4.71 9.31 -3.38
CA ARG A 43 -3.53 9.59 -4.22
C ARG A 43 -3.27 8.45 -5.21
N GLY A 44 -2.42 8.69 -6.20
CA GLY A 44 -2.00 7.69 -7.18
C GLY A 44 -2.94 7.59 -8.40
N PRO A 45 -2.76 6.57 -9.25
CA PRO A 45 -3.63 6.35 -10.42
C PRO A 45 -5.11 6.28 -10.03
N GLY A 46 -5.95 7.08 -10.68
CA GLY A 46 -7.38 7.17 -10.36
C GLY A 46 -7.69 7.87 -9.02
N GLY A 47 -6.70 8.52 -8.41
CA GLY A 47 -6.84 9.15 -7.09
C GLY A 47 -7.78 10.36 -7.08
N LEU A 48 -8.57 10.48 -6.01
CA LEU A 48 -9.54 11.57 -5.82
C LEU A 48 -8.90 12.95 -5.82
N TRP A 49 -7.73 13.13 -5.21
CA TRP A 49 -7.06 14.44 -5.13
C TRP A 49 -6.47 14.89 -6.47
N ALA A 50 -6.11 13.96 -7.34
CA ALA A 50 -5.72 14.30 -8.71
C ALA A 50 -6.93 14.80 -9.54
N LYS A 51 -8.14 14.30 -9.23
CA LYS A 51 -9.38 14.66 -9.95
C LYS A 51 -10.05 15.93 -9.40
N HIS A 52 -9.97 16.14 -8.09
CA HIS A 52 -10.77 17.17 -7.39
C HIS A 52 -9.94 18.24 -6.69
N GLY A 53 -8.61 18.11 -6.68
CA GLY A 53 -7.72 18.92 -5.87
C GLY A 53 -7.51 18.29 -4.49
N GLU A 54 -6.34 18.56 -3.91
CA GLU A 54 -6.02 18.16 -2.55
C GLU A 54 -6.69 19.11 -1.56
N ALA A 55 -7.26 18.56 -0.49
CA ALA A 55 -7.86 19.38 0.55
C ALA A 55 -6.79 20.24 1.23
N PRO A 56 -7.06 21.52 1.51
CA PRO A 56 -6.16 22.35 2.30
C PRO A 56 -5.91 21.73 3.69
N LEU A 57 -4.66 21.83 4.18
CA LEU A 57 -4.29 21.32 5.51
C LEU A 57 -4.74 22.23 6.67
N ASP A 58 -5.38 23.36 6.36
CA ASP A 58 -5.82 24.40 7.29
C ASP A 58 -7.35 24.38 7.54
N GLY A 59 -8.04 23.30 7.18
CA GLY A 59 -9.50 23.17 7.31
C GLY A 59 -10.04 22.85 8.71
N TYR A 60 -9.32 23.15 9.79
CA TYR A 60 -9.74 22.88 11.18
C TYR A 60 -9.89 24.16 12.00
#